data_AF-A0A2M9IHJ1-F1
#
_entry.id   AF-A0A2M9IHJ1-F1
#
_cell.length_a   1.000
_cell.length_b   1.000
_cell.length_c   1.000
_cell.angle_alpha   90.00
_cell.angle_beta   90.00
_cell.angle_gamma   90.00
#
_symmetry.space_group_name_H-M   'P 1'
#
loop_
_entity.id
_entity.type
_entity.pdbx_description
1 polymer ?
#
loop_
_entity_poly.entity_id
_entity_poly.type
_entity_poly.pdbx_seq_one_letter_code
_entity_poly.pdbx_strand_id
1 'polypeptide(L)'
;MLVPTGHLPPLQQRLLRELDLCDLPAPEAAPESYAARGLDTDEVREALPALLWTGLVEQQEGDRGTLKLTWAGVAALRTAECDEMAARLSAIASFADTVARGAASRPVGYALKRLAEGAWTLEQAETYVRGADGA
;
A
#
# COMPACT_ATOMS: atom_id res chain seq x y z
N MET A 1 -9.40 18.97 13.75
CA MET A 1 -8.37 18.53 12.78
C MET A 1 -9.04 17.64 11.77
N LEU A 2 -9.00 17.99 10.49
CA LEU A 2 -9.49 17.14 9.40
C LEU A 2 -8.44 16.06 9.16
N VAL A 3 -8.80 14.80 9.41
CA VAL A 3 -8.02 13.66 8.93
C VAL A 3 -8.26 13.60 7.41
N PRO A 4 -7.22 13.68 6.57
CA PRO A 4 -7.39 13.56 5.12
C PRO A 4 -7.99 12.19 4.83
N THR A 5 -9.28 12.16 4.53
CA THR A 5 -10.03 10.98 4.11
C THR A 5 -9.92 10.90 2.59
N GLY A 6 -8.73 10.57 2.14
CA GLY A 6 -8.43 10.28 0.74
C GLY A 6 -7.56 9.03 0.69
N HIS A 7 -7.87 8.12 -0.22
CA HIS A 7 -7.05 6.92 -0.41
C HIS A 7 -5.65 7.37 -0.83
N LEU A 8 -4.62 7.02 -0.05
CA LEU A 8 -3.24 7.38 -0.37
C LEU A 8 -2.85 6.69 -1.69
N PRO A 9 -2.38 7.44 -2.71
CA PRO A 9 -1.81 6.83 -3.90
C PRO A 9 -0.69 5.85 -3.55
N PRO A 10 -0.50 4.76 -4.32
CA PRO A 10 0.49 3.72 -4.00
C PRO A 10 1.92 4.27 -3.78
N LEU A 11 2.33 5.23 -4.60
CA LEU A 11 3.63 5.91 -4.45
C LEU A 11 3.73 6.66 -3.12
N GLN A 12 2.70 7.43 -2.75
CA GLN A 12 2.67 8.17 -1.49
C GLN A 12 2.70 7.21 -0.31
N GLN A 13 1.88 6.15 -0.32
CA GLN A 13 1.88 5.14 0.73
C GLN A 13 3.26 4.47 0.87
N ARG A 14 3.92 4.14 -0.25
CA ARG A 14 5.27 3.56 -0.24
C ARG A 14 6.31 4.54 0.33
N LEU A 15 6.26 5.81 -0.08
CA LEU A 15 7.15 6.83 0.46
C LEU A 15 6.94 7.05 1.97
N LEU A 16 5.69 7.08 2.44
CA LEU A 16 5.41 7.19 3.87
C LEU A 16 5.92 5.96 4.65
N ARG A 17 5.85 4.74 4.08
CA ARG A 17 6.44 3.54 4.69
C ARG A 17 7.96 3.65 4.83
N GLU A 18 8.66 4.17 3.82
CA GLU A 18 10.11 4.38 3.92
C GLU A 18 10.46 5.43 4.98
N LEU A 19 9.69 6.52 5.09
CA LEU A 19 9.87 7.56 6.10
C LEU A 19 9.50 7.10 7.52
N ASP A 20 8.59 6.13 7.66
CA ASP A 20 8.25 5.48 8.93
C ASP A 20 9.42 4.61 9.45
N LEU A 21 10.27 4.11 8.55
CA LEU A 21 11.47 3.34 8.89
C LEU A 21 12.66 4.25 9.20
N CYS A 22 12.88 5.28 8.38
CA CYS A 22 13.97 6.23 8.56
C CYS A 22 13.70 7.56 7.87
N ASP A 23 14.18 8.64 8.49
CA ASP A 23 14.23 9.96 7.87
C ASP A 23 15.03 9.90 6.54
N LEU A 24 14.55 10.62 5.53
CA LEU A 24 15.19 10.68 4.20
C LEU A 24 15.68 12.09 3.90
N PRO A 25 16.79 12.25 3.17
CA PRO A 25 17.17 13.56 2.64
C PRO A 25 16.18 14.05 1.58
N ALA A 26 16.15 15.36 1.31
CA ALA A 26 15.39 15.89 0.18
C ALA A 26 15.81 15.18 -1.13
N PRO A 27 14.88 14.91 -2.06
CA PRO A 27 15.20 14.22 -3.33
C PRO A 27 16.23 14.97 -4.18
N GLU A 28 16.35 16.29 -4.01
CA GLU A 28 17.36 17.13 -4.65
C GLU A 28 18.76 16.95 -4.05
N ALA A 29 18.84 16.60 -2.77
CA ALA A 29 20.09 16.55 -2.02
C ALA A 29 20.78 15.17 -2.11
N ALA A 30 20.02 14.09 -2.30
CA ALA A 30 20.56 12.72 -2.40
C ALA A 30 19.58 11.78 -3.14
N PRO A 31 19.44 11.94 -4.47
CA PRO A 31 18.55 11.11 -5.30
C PRO A 31 18.85 9.60 -5.20
N GLU A 32 20.12 9.23 -5.01
CA GLU A 32 20.56 7.84 -4.85
C GLU A 32 19.91 7.12 -3.66
N SER A 33 19.49 7.86 -2.63
CA SER A 33 18.80 7.31 -1.47
C SER A 33 17.43 6.72 -1.82
N TYR A 34 16.76 7.29 -2.83
CA TYR A 34 15.45 6.85 -3.30
C TYR A 34 15.59 5.65 -4.24
N ALA A 35 16.56 5.70 -5.15
CA ALA A 35 16.88 4.59 -6.04
C ALA A 35 17.23 3.30 -5.26
N ALA A 36 18.00 3.41 -4.17
CA ALA A 36 18.33 2.28 -3.30
C ALA A 36 17.10 1.61 -2.65
N ARG A 37 15.99 2.34 -2.52
CA ARG A 37 14.70 1.87 -1.98
C ARG A 37 13.72 1.47 -3.09
N GLY A 38 14.17 1.49 -4.35
CA GLY A 38 13.36 1.24 -5.53
C GLY A 38 12.24 2.26 -5.74
N LEU A 39 12.45 3.49 -5.28
CA LEU A 39 11.59 4.64 -5.54
C LEU A 39 12.15 5.44 -6.71
N ASP A 40 11.27 5.84 -7.62
CA ASP A 40 11.62 6.80 -8.66
C ASP A 40 11.74 8.20 -8.03
N THR A 41 12.88 8.86 -8.22
CA THR A 41 13.14 10.15 -7.59
C THR A 41 12.31 11.27 -8.22
N ASP A 42 12.03 11.19 -9.52
CA ASP A 42 11.25 12.20 -10.23
C ASP A 42 9.78 12.10 -9.81
N GLU A 43 9.23 10.89 -9.71
CA GLU A 43 7.88 10.68 -9.18
C GLU A 43 7.76 11.16 -7.71
N VAL A 44 8.79 10.92 -6.89
CA VAL A 44 8.84 11.42 -5.52
C VAL A 44 8.86 12.95 -5.49
N ARG A 45 9.64 13.59 -6.36
CA ARG A 45 9.70 15.06 -6.47
C ARG A 45 8.35 15.66 -6.83
N GLU A 46 7.59 15.00 -7.70
CA GLU A 46 6.24 15.43 -8.07
C GLU A 46 5.23 15.26 -6.93
N ALA A 47 5.35 14.18 -6.15
CA ALA A 47 4.43 13.89 -5.04
C ALA A 47 4.72 14.69 -3.76
N LEU A 48 5.97 15.06 -3.52
CA LEU A 48 6.43 15.67 -2.27
C LEU A 48 5.70 16.99 -1.90
N PRO A 49 5.46 17.94 -2.83
CA PRO A 49 4.73 19.17 -2.51
C PRO A 49 3.36 18.91 -1.90
N ALA A 50 2.63 17.90 -2.38
CA ALA A 50 1.32 17.54 -1.83
C ALA A 50 1.43 16.96 -0.42
N LEU A 51 2.46 16.16 -0.14
CA LEU A 51 2.71 15.56 1.17
C LEU A 51 3.12 16.60 2.22
N LEU A 52 3.93 17.59 1.81
CA LEU A 52 4.28 18.74 2.65
C LEU A 52 3.05 19.62 2.91
N TRP A 53 2.27 19.92 1.87
CA TRP A 53 1.06 20.74 1.98
C TRP A 53 0.01 20.10 2.88
N THR A 54 -0.17 18.79 2.80
CA THR A 54 -1.09 18.03 3.66
C THR A 54 -0.55 17.80 5.07
N GLY A 55 0.70 18.18 5.34
CA GLY A 55 1.35 18.02 6.64
C GLY A 55 1.60 16.55 7.00
N LEU A 56 1.60 15.63 6.03
CA LEU A 56 1.93 14.22 6.25
C LEU A 56 3.44 14.02 6.39
N VAL A 57 4.21 14.86 5.73
CA VAL A 57 5.67 14.93 5.81
C VAL A 57 6.06 16.34 6.21
N GLU A 58 7.11 16.48 7.00
CA GLU A 58 7.77 17.75 7.28
C GLU A 58 9.19 17.75 6.73
N GLN A 59 9.68 18.92 6.32
CA GLN A 59 11.08 19.12 5.94
C GLN A 59 11.76 19.94 7.03
N GLN A 60 12.78 19.38 7.67
CA GLN A 60 13.60 20.08 8.64
C GLN A 60 14.66 20.92 7.95
N GLU A 61 14.81 22.17 8.37
CA GLU A 61 15.86 23.06 7.89
C GLU A 61 17.24 22.55 8.38
N GLY A 62 18.12 22.28 7.41
CA GLY A 62 19.46 21.77 7.61
C GLY A 62 20.15 21.57 6.26
N ASP A 63 21.43 21.19 6.27
CA ASP A 63 22.36 21.17 5.12
C ASP A 63 21.86 20.35 3.90
N ARG A 64 20.87 19.46 4.09
CA ARG A 64 20.27 18.63 3.04
C ARG A 64 18.74 18.53 3.08
N GLY A 65 18.07 19.36 3.87
CA GLY A 65 16.61 19.35 4.03
C GLY A 65 16.04 17.96 4.34
N THR A 66 16.12 17.51 5.59
CA THR A 66 15.69 16.15 5.95
C THR A 66 14.16 16.07 6.01
N LEU A 67 13.59 15.12 5.27
CA LEU A 67 12.18 14.75 5.31
C LEU A 67 11.92 13.78 6.46
N LYS A 68 10.87 14.09 7.23
CA LYS A 68 10.39 13.26 8.34
C LYS A 68 8.89 13.02 8.22
N LEU A 69 8.48 11.83 8.64
CA LEU A 69 7.07 11.51 8.76
C LEU A 69 6.48 12.22 9.99
N THR A 70 5.37 12.92 9.81
CA THR A 70 4.67 13.56 10.94
C THR A 70 3.73 12.57 11.63
N TRP A 71 3.21 12.91 12.81
CA TRP A 71 2.14 12.13 13.45
C TRP A 71 0.89 11.99 12.57
N ALA A 72 0.56 13.03 11.78
CA ALA A 72 -0.53 12.96 10.81
C ALA A 72 -0.21 12.00 9.67
N GLY A 73 1.05 12.00 9.20
CA GLY A 73 1.58 11.02 8.24
C GLY A 73 1.47 9.59 8.73
N VAL A 74 1.91 9.32 9.97
CA VAL A 74 1.78 8.01 10.62
C VAL A 74 0.31 7.58 10.68
N ALA A 75 -0.58 8.46 11.14
CA ALA A 75 -2.00 8.16 11.24
C ALA A 75 -2.64 7.86 9.87
N ALA A 76 -2.29 8.63 8.84
CA ALA A 76 -2.75 8.40 7.48
C ALA A 76 -2.24 7.07 6.91
N LEU A 77 -0.95 6.76 7.12
CA LEU A 77 -0.36 5.49 6.72
C LEU A 77 -1.06 4.30 7.38
N ARG A 78 -1.26 4.34 8.71
CA ARG A 78 -1.96 3.28 9.45
C ARG A 78 -3.41 3.12 9.00
N THR A 79 -4.10 4.23 8.71
CA THR A 79 -5.47 4.20 8.17
C THR A 79 -5.49 3.46 6.83
N ALA A 80 -4.60 3.81 5.90
CA ALA A 80 -4.50 3.15 4.61
C ALA A 80 -4.17 1.65 4.73
N GLU A 81 -3.30 1.27 5.67
CA GLU A 81 -2.97 -0.14 5.95
C GLU A 81 -4.16 -0.92 6.53
N CYS A 82 -4.93 -0.30 7.41
CA CYS A 82 -6.16 -0.87 7.96
C CYS A 82 -7.23 -1.05 6.86
N ASP A 83 -7.41 -0.05 6.00
CA ASP A 83 -8.37 -0.11 4.89
C ASP A 83 -7.99 -1.22 3.89
N GLU A 84 -6.69 -1.33 3.55
CA GLU A 84 -6.16 -2.40 2.71
C GLU A 84 -6.44 -3.78 3.30
N MET A 85 -6.20 -3.95 4.61
CA MET A 85 -6.44 -5.21 5.30
C MET A 85 -7.94 -5.54 5.40
N ALA A 86 -8.77 -4.54 5.67
CA ALA A 86 -10.23 -4.70 5.73
C ALA A 86 -10.79 -5.13 4.36
N ALA A 87 -10.33 -4.50 3.27
CA ALA A 87 -10.70 -4.88 1.92
C ALA A 87 -10.26 -6.32 1.60
N ARG A 88 -9.06 -6.72 2.01
CA ARG A 88 -8.56 -8.09 1.83
C ARG A 88 -9.38 -9.12 2.60
N LEU A 89 -9.70 -8.84 3.86
CA LEU A 89 -10.57 -9.72 4.68
C LEU A 89 -11.97 -9.84 4.08
N SER A 90 -12.53 -8.74 3.58
CA SER A 90 -13.83 -8.75 2.89
C SER A 90 -13.80 -9.60 1.62
N ALA A 91 -12.72 -9.52 0.83
CA ALA A 91 -12.54 -10.37 -0.35
C ALA A 91 -12.42 -11.85 0.04
N ILE A 92 -11.68 -12.18 1.10
CA ILE A 92 -11.56 -13.56 1.62
C ILE A 92 -12.93 -14.10 2.04
N ALA A 93 -13.70 -13.33 2.81
CA ALA A 93 -15.05 -13.73 3.23
C ALA A 93 -15.96 -13.98 2.01
N SER A 94 -15.95 -13.06 1.04
CA SER A 94 -16.74 -13.19 -0.20
C SER A 94 -16.35 -14.43 -1.01
N PHE A 95 -15.05 -14.71 -1.12
CA PHE A 95 -14.54 -15.90 -1.79
C PHE A 95 -14.96 -17.18 -1.06
N ALA A 96 -14.85 -17.20 0.29
CA ALA A 96 -15.28 -18.32 1.11
C ALA A 96 -16.77 -18.62 0.94
N ASP A 97 -17.63 -17.60 0.87
CA ASP A 97 -19.06 -17.76 0.58
C ASP A 97 -19.31 -18.38 -0.80
N THR A 98 -18.53 -18.00 -1.82
CA THR A 98 -18.60 -18.59 -3.16
C THR A 98 -18.19 -20.05 -3.16
N VAL A 99 -17.12 -20.38 -2.44
CA VAL A 99 -16.63 -21.77 -2.30
C VAL A 99 -17.62 -22.63 -1.52
N ALA A 100 -18.22 -22.12 -0.44
CA ALA A 100 -19.18 -22.85 0.39
C ALA A 100 -20.43 -23.30 -0.38
N ARG A 101 -20.74 -22.67 -1.53
CA ARG A 101 -21.80 -23.07 -2.45
C ARG A 101 -21.43 -24.28 -3.33
N GLY A 102 -20.18 -24.77 -3.28
CA GLY A 102 -19.68 -25.95 -4.00
C GLY A 102 -18.84 -26.89 -3.09
N ALA A 103 -18.24 -27.94 -3.67
CA ALA A 103 -17.36 -28.86 -2.93
C ALA A 103 -15.91 -28.37 -2.98
N ALA A 104 -15.24 -28.31 -1.82
CA ALA A 104 -13.88 -27.75 -1.72
C ALA A 104 -12.82 -28.65 -2.39
N SER A 105 -12.25 -28.17 -3.50
CA SER A 105 -11.15 -28.80 -4.24
C SER A 105 -9.79 -28.19 -3.86
N ARG A 106 -8.67 -28.90 -4.10
CA ARG A 106 -7.28 -28.38 -3.90
C ARG A 106 -7.03 -26.99 -4.52
N PRO A 107 -7.54 -26.67 -5.73
CA PRO A 107 -7.46 -25.34 -6.35
C PRO A 107 -7.99 -24.20 -5.46
N VAL A 108 -9.04 -24.45 -4.67
CA VAL A 108 -9.62 -23.47 -3.76
C VAL A 108 -8.63 -23.03 -2.68
N GLY A 109 -7.91 -23.99 -2.08
CA GLY A 109 -6.94 -23.68 -1.03
C GLY A 109 -5.79 -22.82 -1.54
N TYR A 110 -5.34 -23.04 -2.78
CA TYR A 110 -4.32 -22.21 -3.42
C TYR A 110 -4.84 -20.81 -3.73
N ALA A 111 -6.04 -20.70 -4.32
CA ALA A 111 -6.66 -19.41 -4.61
C ALA A 111 -6.89 -18.57 -3.35
N LEU A 112 -7.38 -19.20 -2.26
CA LEU A 112 -7.53 -18.58 -0.96
C LEU A 112 -6.20 -18.06 -0.41
N LYS A 113 -5.13 -18.85 -0.51
CA LYS A 113 -3.80 -18.43 -0.08
C LYS A 113 -3.32 -17.19 -0.86
N ARG A 114 -3.46 -17.19 -2.19
CA ARG A 114 -3.04 -16.04 -3.02
C ARG A 114 -3.87 -14.78 -2.75
N LEU A 115 -5.16 -14.94 -2.48
CA LEU A 115 -6.04 -13.85 -2.09
C LEU A 115 -5.65 -13.28 -0.70
N ALA A 116 -5.36 -14.15 0.26
CA ALA A 116 -4.91 -13.78 1.60
C ALA A 116 -3.52 -13.12 1.63
N GLU A 117 -2.66 -13.45 0.67
CA GLU A 117 -1.38 -12.77 0.44
C GLU A 117 -1.58 -11.39 -0.25
N GLY A 118 -2.79 -11.08 -0.73
CA GLY A 118 -3.05 -9.90 -1.56
C GLY A 118 -2.43 -9.98 -2.96
N ALA A 119 -1.92 -11.16 -3.34
CA ALA A 119 -1.28 -11.37 -4.64
C ALA A 119 -2.32 -11.44 -5.77
N TRP A 120 -3.55 -11.83 -5.46
CA TRP A 120 -4.67 -11.92 -6.40
C TRP A 120 -5.86 -11.09 -5.94
N THR A 121 -6.62 -10.59 -6.92
CA THR A 121 -7.96 -10.02 -6.71
C THR A 121 -9.00 -11.14 -6.54
N LEU A 122 -10.18 -10.79 -6.01
CA LEU A 122 -11.31 -11.72 -5.91
C LEU A 122 -11.66 -12.34 -7.27
N GLU A 123 -11.72 -11.52 -8.31
CA GLU A 123 -12.04 -11.96 -9.68
C GLU A 123 -11.02 -12.98 -10.22
N GLN A 124 -9.73 -12.77 -9.96
CA GLN A 124 -8.66 -13.71 -10.35
C GLN A 124 -8.80 -15.05 -9.62
N ALA A 125 -9.09 -15.01 -8.32
CA ALA A 125 -9.28 -16.21 -7.51
C ALA A 125 -10.50 -17.02 -7.97
N GLU A 126 -11.64 -16.36 -8.24
CA GLU A 126 -12.84 -17.02 -8.73
C GLU A 126 -12.65 -17.61 -10.14
N THR A 127 -11.99 -16.89 -11.04
CA THR A 127 -11.71 -17.36 -12.40
C THR A 127 -10.82 -18.59 -12.38
N TYR A 128 -9.81 -18.62 -11.50
CA TYR A 128 -8.93 -19.78 -11.34
C TYR A 128 -9.69 -21.03 -10.87
N VAL A 129 -10.56 -20.89 -9.87
CA VAL A 129 -11.36 -22.03 -9.37
C VAL A 129 -12.33 -22.54 -10.45
N ARG A 130 -13.04 -21.64 -11.13
CA ARG A 130 -13.94 -22.02 -12.23
C ARG A 130 -13.22 -22.76 -13.37
N GLY A 131 -12.00 -22.33 -13.70
CA GLY A 131 -11.17 -22.99 -14.72
C GLY A 131 -10.64 -24.36 -14.29
N ALA A 132 -10.50 -24.59 -12.98
CA ALA A 132 -10.02 -25.87 -12.45
C ALA A 132 -11.13 -26.92 -12.26
N ASP A 133 -12.39 -26.51 -12.08
CA ASP A 133 -13.55 -27.42 -12.01
C ASP A 133 -14.04 -27.89 -13.40
N GLY A 134 -13.57 -27.26 -14.49
CA GLY A 134 -13.94 -27.58 -15.87
C GLY A 134 -12.95 -28.48 -16.63
N ALA A 135 -11.88 -28.96 -15.98
CA ALA A 135 -10.85 -29.84 -16.53
C ALA A 135 -10.88 -31.21 -15.87
#